data_AF-A0A378B9U9-F1
#
_entry.id   AF-A0A378B9U9-F1
#
_cell.length_a   1.000
_cell.length_b   1.000
_cell.length_c   1.000
_cell.angle_alpha   90.00
_cell.angle_beta   90.00
_cell.angle_gamma   90.00
#
_symmetry.space_group_name_H-M   'P 1'
#
loop_
_entity.id
_entity.type
_entity.pdbx_description
1 polymer ?
#
loop_
_entity_poly.entity_id
_entity_poly.type
_entity_poly.pdbx_seq_one_letter_code
_entity_poly.pdbx_strand_id
1 'polypeptide(L)'
;MYSNLRVDVQADNSHWAERQIAIVMAATDCTRSEAKAALASCHQHCRTAILMLLSGLDAWHARELLTKHHDHLRLALREAQRSAVTPAQ
;
A
#
# COMPACT_ATOMS: atom_id res chain seq x y z
N MET A 1 -0.97 8.59 42.93
CA MET A 1 -0.12 7.40 42.73
C MET A 1 0.05 7.17 41.23
N TYR A 2 1.20 7.55 40.68
CA TYR A 2 1.56 7.28 39.28
C TYR A 2 2.53 6.11 39.25
N SER A 3 1.97 4.90 39.17
CA SER A 3 2.70 3.69 38.83
C SER A 3 2.18 3.22 37.49
N ASN A 4 2.94 3.50 36.42
CA ASN A 4 3.43 2.50 35.48
C ASN A 4 3.91 3.15 34.18
N LEU A 5 5.23 3.11 34.01
CA LEU A 5 5.89 2.70 32.77
C LEU A 5 5.42 3.40 31.48
N ARG A 6 5.76 4.69 31.34
CA ARG A 6 6.12 5.24 30.02
C ARG A 6 7.54 4.78 29.66
N VAL A 7 7.71 3.47 29.52
CA VAL A 7 8.78 2.90 28.71
C VAL A 7 8.30 3.05 27.27
N ASP A 8 8.82 4.08 26.62
CA ASP A 8 9.28 4.04 25.23
C ASP A 8 8.54 3.07 24.31
N VAL A 9 7.36 3.43 23.81
CA VAL A 9 6.84 2.76 22.61
C VAL A 9 6.13 3.80 21.77
N GLN A 10 6.61 3.94 20.55
CA GLN A 10 5.96 4.48 19.36
C GLN A 10 4.67 3.70 19.01
N ALA A 11 3.81 3.43 20.00
CA ALA A 11 2.68 2.50 19.90
C ALA A 11 1.49 3.11 19.16
N ASP A 12 1.39 4.44 19.15
CA ASP A 12 0.28 5.16 18.54
C ASP A 12 0.22 4.97 17.00
N ASN A 13 1.38 4.84 16.34
CA ASN A 13 1.42 4.59 14.89
C ASN A 13 1.27 3.11 14.52
N SER A 14 1.56 2.18 15.43
CA SER A 14 1.55 0.74 15.14
C SER A 14 0.14 0.22 14.90
N HIS A 15 -0.86 0.76 15.60
CA HIS A 15 -2.26 0.31 15.45
C HIS A 15 -2.81 0.64 14.05
N TRP A 16 -2.43 1.80 13.50
CA TRP A 16 -2.76 2.18 12.13
C TRP A 16 -1.97 1.37 11.10
N ALA A 17 -0.66 1.17 11.32
CA ALA A 17 0.17 0.38 10.42
C ALA A 17 -0.34 -1.07 10.29
N GLU A 18 -0.72 -1.69 11.41
CA GLU A 18 -1.30 -3.04 11.44
C GLU A 18 -2.60 -3.13 10.62
N ARG A 19 -3.47 -2.12 10.77
CA ARG A 19 -4.74 -2.03 10.02
C ARG A 19 -4.50 -1.84 8.53
N GLN A 20 -3.51 -1.02 8.16
CA GLN A 20 -3.13 -0.85 6.75
C GLN A 20 -2.61 -2.16 6.16
N ILE A 21 -1.76 -2.89 6.89
CA ILE A 21 -1.27 -4.21 6.48
C ILE A 21 -2.45 -5.16 6.28
N ALA A 22 -3.41 -5.22 7.20
CA ALA A 22 -4.59 -6.06 7.08
C ALA A 22 -5.45 -5.71 5.83
N ILE A 23 -5.62 -4.44 5.52
CA ILE A 23 -6.36 -3.98 4.32
C ILE A 23 -5.61 -4.38 3.05
N VAL A 24 -4.29 -4.19 3.01
CA VAL A 24 -3.46 -4.57 1.86
C VAL A 24 -3.53 -6.07 1.65
N MET A 25 -3.30 -6.88 2.70
CA MET A 25 -3.39 -8.34 2.63
C MET A 25 -4.77 -8.80 2.14
N ALA A 26 -5.87 -8.21 2.64
CA ALA A 26 -7.21 -8.57 2.21
C ALA A 26 -7.52 -8.16 0.75
N ALA A 27 -6.87 -7.11 0.25
CA ALA A 27 -7.09 -6.61 -1.11
C ALA A 27 -6.22 -7.33 -2.15
N THR A 28 -5.02 -7.77 -1.77
CA THR A 28 -4.01 -8.28 -2.71
C THR A 28 -3.58 -9.71 -2.42
N ASP A 29 -4.16 -10.36 -1.41
CA ASP A 29 -3.88 -11.74 -0.96
C ASP A 29 -2.38 -12.02 -0.72
N CYS A 30 -1.63 -10.97 -0.35
CA CYS A 30 -0.18 -11.06 -0.15
C CYS A 30 0.18 -11.39 1.30
N THR A 31 1.43 -11.76 1.54
CA THR A 31 1.90 -12.03 2.90
C THR A 31 2.07 -10.74 3.71
N ARG A 32 2.05 -10.88 5.04
CA ARG A 32 2.28 -9.75 5.98
C ARG A 32 3.62 -9.05 5.73
N SER A 33 4.67 -9.82 5.42
CA SER A 33 6.01 -9.30 5.14
C SER A 33 6.04 -8.47 3.87
N GLU A 34 5.38 -8.93 2.80
CA GLU A 34 5.26 -8.17 1.55
C GLU A 34 4.43 -6.91 1.72
N ALA A 35 3.28 -7.01 2.39
CA ALA A 35 2.45 -5.85 2.68
C ALA A 35 3.21 -4.78 3.48
N LYS A 36 4.02 -5.21 4.47
CA LYS A 36 4.85 -4.30 5.26
C LYS A 36 5.98 -3.66 4.43
N ALA A 37 6.65 -4.44 3.58
CA ALA A 37 7.67 -3.92 2.67
C ALA A 37 7.07 -2.91 1.67
N ALA A 38 5.93 -3.24 1.07
CA ALA A 38 5.22 -2.37 0.13
C ALA A 38 4.77 -1.05 0.81
N LEU A 39 4.20 -1.13 2.02
CA LEU A 39 3.81 0.05 2.80
C LEU A 39 5.01 0.91 3.21
N ALA A 40 6.15 0.30 3.56
CA ALA A 40 7.38 1.01 3.88
C ALA A 40 7.92 1.75 2.65
N SER A 41 8.00 1.08 1.50
CA SER A 41 8.43 1.67 0.21
C SER A 41 7.47 2.77 -0.27
N CYS A 42 6.18 2.65 0.06
CA CYS A 42 5.16 3.63 -0.31
C CYS A 42 4.92 4.71 0.77
N HIS A 43 5.79 4.85 1.78
CA HIS A 43 5.67 5.86 2.84
C HIS A 43 4.29 5.87 3.54
N GLN A 44 3.77 4.66 3.84
CA GLN A 44 2.45 4.42 4.45
C GLN A 44 1.23 4.78 3.56
N HIS A 45 1.42 4.87 2.24
CA HIS A 45 0.29 4.99 1.31
C HIS A 45 -0.27 3.63 0.91
N CYS A 46 -1.36 3.19 1.56
CA CYS A 46 -1.98 1.90 1.26
C CYS A 46 -2.46 1.79 -0.19
N ARG A 47 -2.99 2.90 -0.76
CA ARG A 47 -3.46 2.91 -2.15
C ARG A 47 -2.34 2.63 -3.14
N THR A 48 -1.17 3.26 -2.94
CA THR A 48 0.01 3.03 -3.78
C THR A 48 0.49 1.60 -3.61
N ALA A 49 0.57 1.07 -2.39
CA ALA A 49 0.97 -0.32 -2.13
C ALA A 49 0.02 -1.35 -2.76
N ILE A 50 -1.30 -1.16 -2.64
CA ILE A 50 -2.31 -2.05 -3.24
C ILE A 50 -2.22 -2.01 -4.75
N LEU A 51 -2.07 -0.82 -5.35
CA LEU A 51 -1.89 -0.68 -6.80
C LEU A 51 -0.62 -1.37 -7.27
N MET A 52 0.47 -1.21 -6.52
CA MET A 52 1.77 -1.83 -6.79
C MET A 52 1.66 -3.37 -6.82
N LEU A 53 1.03 -3.95 -5.79
CA LEU A 53 0.85 -5.40 -5.65
C LEU A 53 -0.14 -5.98 -6.67
N LEU A 54 -1.25 -5.30 -6.96
CA LEU A 54 -2.24 -5.78 -7.94
C LEU A 54 -1.79 -5.63 -9.39
N SER A 55 -1.00 -4.61 -9.68
CA SER A 55 -0.59 -4.29 -11.05
C SER A 55 0.82 -4.78 -11.39
N GLY A 56 1.62 -5.16 -10.39
CA GLY A 56 3.04 -5.48 -10.54
C GLY A 56 3.91 -4.29 -10.95
N LEU A 57 3.41 -3.06 -10.81
CA LEU A 57 4.11 -1.81 -11.19
C LEU A 57 5.08 -1.39 -10.08
N ASP A 58 6.09 -0.58 -10.42
CA ASP A 58 6.96 0.06 -9.42
C ASP A 58 6.22 1.10 -8.57
N ALA A 59 6.72 1.35 -7.35
CA ALA A 59 6.16 2.35 -6.42
C ALA A 59 6.08 3.74 -7.08
N TRP A 60 7.08 4.08 -7.89
CA TRP A 60 7.13 5.35 -8.63
C TRP A 60 6.05 5.43 -9.72
N HIS A 61 5.90 4.38 -10.54
CA HIS A 61 4.84 4.31 -11.55
C HIS A 61 3.45 4.32 -10.92
N ALA A 62 3.24 3.55 -9.84
CA ALA A 62 1.99 3.52 -9.11
C ALA A 62 1.64 4.91 -8.53
N ARG A 63 2.63 5.65 -8.01
CA ARG A 63 2.46 7.02 -7.51
C ARG A 63 2.10 8.00 -8.62
N GLU A 64 2.77 7.92 -9.76
CA GLU A 64 2.51 8.77 -10.92
C GLU A 64 1.09 8.54 -11.46
N LEU A 65 0.69 7.26 -11.60
CA LEU A 65 -0.63 6.86 -12.07
C LEU A 65 -1.74 7.35 -11.12
N LEU A 66 -1.54 7.20 -9.81
CA LEU A 66 -2.45 7.76 -8.80
C LEU A 66 -2.55 9.28 -8.92
N THR A 67 -1.42 9.97 -9.08
CA THR A 67 -1.41 11.43 -9.21
C THR A 67 -2.15 11.89 -10.47
N LYS A 68 -1.92 11.21 -11.60
CA LYS A 68 -2.62 11.46 -12.88
C LYS A 68 -4.13 11.24 -12.79
N HIS A 69 -4.58 10.30 -11.97
CA HIS A 69 -5.99 9.99 -11.79
C HIS A 69 -6.61 10.58 -10.51
N HIS A 70 -6.02 11.64 -9.93
CA HIS A 70 -6.54 12.31 -8.73
C HIS A 70 -6.75 11.36 -7.52
N ASP A 71 -5.80 10.47 -7.29
CA ASP A 71 -5.81 9.47 -6.21
C ASP A 71 -6.95 8.43 -6.32
N HIS A 72 -7.57 8.32 -7.50
CA HIS A 72 -8.59 7.30 -7.79
C HIS A 72 -7.96 5.92 -8.03
N LEU A 73 -7.80 5.14 -6.95
CA LEU A 73 -7.27 3.78 -7.00
C LEU A 73 -7.95 2.90 -8.06
N ARG A 74 -9.29 2.94 -8.18
CA ARG A 74 -10.04 2.15 -9.17
C ARG A 74 -9.70 2.51 -10.62
N LEU A 75 -9.51 3.80 -10.90
CA LEU A 75 -9.22 4.28 -12.26
C LEU A 75 -7.79 3.94 -12.63
N ALA A 76 -6.86 4.22 -11.71
CA ALA A 76 -5.45 3.85 -11.82
C ALA A 76 -5.28 2.33 -12.01
N LEU A 77 -5.95 1.50 -11.21
CA LEU A 77 -5.91 0.04 -11.35
C LEU A 77 -6.46 -0.42 -12.70
N ARG A 78 -7.54 0.19 -13.19
CA ARG A 78 -8.11 -0.16 -14.50
C ARG A 78 -7.18 0.22 -15.64
N GLU A 79 -6.53 1.38 -15.56
CA GLU A 79 -5.54 1.82 -16.55
C GLU A 79 -4.29 0.94 -16.49
N ALA A 80 -3.79 0.62 -15.30
CA ALA A 80 -2.68 -0.30 -15.10
C ALA A 80 -2.96 -1.69 -15.70
N GLN A 81 -4.15 -2.26 -15.44
CA GLN A 81 -4.58 -3.52 -16.06
C GLN A 81 -4.74 -3.37 -17.57
N ARG A 82 -5.18 -2.22 -18.07
CA ARG A 82 -5.34 -1.98 -19.52
C ARG A 82 -3.99 -1.85 -20.23
N SER A 83 -2.99 -1.24 -19.59
CA SER A 83 -1.62 -1.19 -20.09
C SER A 83 -0.94 -2.56 -19.98
N ALA A 84 -1.16 -3.30 -18.89
CA ALA A 84 -0.65 -4.65 -18.70
C ALA A 84 -1.30 -5.69 -19.65
N VAL A 85 -2.54 -5.45 -20.08
CA VAL A 85 -3.26 -6.30 -21.06
C VAL A 85 -2.93 -5.94 -22.51
N THR A 86 -1.77 -5.35 -22.76
CA THR A 86 -1.13 -5.48 -24.07
C THR A 86 -0.29 -6.75 -24.03
N PRO A 87 -0.82 -7.96 -24.32
CA PRO A 87 0.07 -9.01 -24.76
C PRO A 87 0.73 -8.44 -26.02
N ALA A 88 2.04 -8.31 -25.97
CA ALA A 88 2.85 -8.05 -27.14
C ALA A 88 2.32 -8.93 -28.28
N GLN A 89 1.88 -8.28 -29.35
CA GLN A 89 1.86 -8.90 -30.66
C GLN A 89 3.31 -9.12 -31.12
#